data_AF-A0A2W4QXF7-F1
#
_entry.id   AF-A0A2W4QXF7-F1
#
_cell.length_a   1.000
_cell.length_b   1.000
_cell.length_c   1.000
_cell.angle_alpha   90.00
_cell.angle_beta   90.00
_cell.angle_gamma   90.00
#
_symmetry.space_group_name_H-M   'P 1'
#
loop_
_entity.id
_entity.type
_entity.pdbx_description
1 polymer ?
#
loop_
_entity_poly.entity_id
_entity_poly.type
_entity_poly.pdbx_seq_one_letter_code
_entity_poly.pdbx_strand_id
1 'polypeptide(L)'
;MAEKQTLASWYDEKYGKMPNASLFEQLGGTAAVDAAVDIFYRKVLGDDRINRFFEGVDMEKQAAKQKAFLTMAFGGPHNYTGQDMRKGHAHLVKQGLNDGHFDAVVENLGATLKELGVAGNLIGQVAAIAETTRNDVLGR
;
A
#
# COMPACT_ATOMS: atom_id res chain seq x y z
N MET A 1 -14.18 17.01 44.15
CA MET A 1 -14.24 16.46 42.78
C MET A 1 -12.86 16.63 42.18
N ALA A 2 -12.17 15.54 41.88
CA ALA A 2 -10.92 15.55 41.12
C ALA A 2 -10.99 14.40 40.10
N GLU A 3 -10.90 14.78 38.83
CA GLU A 3 -10.98 13.90 37.67
C GLU A 3 -9.73 13.01 37.63
N LYS A 4 -9.90 11.69 37.55
CA LYS A 4 -8.75 10.76 37.49
C LYS A 4 -8.10 10.87 36.12
N GLN A 5 -6.97 11.56 36.06
CA GLN A 5 -6.15 11.64 34.85
C GLN A 5 -5.61 10.25 34.50
N THR A 6 -5.77 9.84 33.23
CA THR A 6 -5.33 8.53 32.76
C THR A 6 -3.82 8.52 32.52
N LEU A 7 -3.19 7.33 32.56
CA LEU A 7 -1.77 7.16 32.23
C LEU A 7 -1.41 7.73 30.85
N ALA A 8 -2.32 7.59 29.87
CA ALA A 8 -2.17 8.16 28.54
C ALA A 8 -2.13 9.71 28.57
N SER A 9 -3.03 10.34 29.33
CA SER A 9 -3.08 11.80 29.46
C SER A 9 -1.84 12.37 30.17
N TRP A 10 -1.35 11.68 31.21
CA TRP A 10 -0.12 12.09 31.91
C TRP A 10 1.12 11.99 31.01
N TYR A 11 1.18 10.96 30.16
CA TYR A 11 2.30 10.78 29.25
C TYR A 11 2.29 11.82 28.13
N ASP A 12 1.15 12.06 27.49
CA ASP A 12 0.99 13.06 26.42
C ASP A 12 1.32 14.48 26.89
N GLU A 13 0.95 14.83 28.13
CA GLU A 13 1.24 16.13 28.73
C GLU A 13 2.73 16.30 29.06
N LYS A 14 3.38 15.25 29.57
CA LYS A 14 4.78 15.30 30.03
C LYS A 14 5.80 15.13 28.92
N TYR A 15 5.50 14.33 27.91
CA TYR A 15 6.45 13.94 26.86
C TYR A 15 6.03 14.41 25.46
N GLY A 16 4.88 15.09 25.34
CA GLY A 16 4.21 15.35 24.08
C GLY A 16 3.48 14.11 23.59
N LYS A 17 2.41 14.30 22.81
CA LYS A 17 1.73 13.21 22.11
C LYS A 17 2.81 12.41 21.36
N MET A 18 2.92 11.10 21.60
CA MET A 18 3.88 10.28 20.84
C MET A 18 3.70 10.63 19.36
N PRO A 19 4.77 10.94 18.60
CA PRO A 19 4.64 11.22 17.19
C PRO A 19 3.81 10.08 16.60
N ASN A 20 2.66 10.40 15.99
CA ASN A 20 1.82 9.40 15.36
C ASN A 20 2.72 8.69 14.35
N ALA A 21 3.18 7.49 14.68
CA ALA A 21 4.07 6.72 13.83
C ALA A 21 3.45 6.68 12.43
N SER A 22 4.27 6.85 11.40
CA SER A 22 3.80 6.75 10.02
C SER A 22 3.10 5.41 9.80
N LEU A 23 2.19 5.31 8.82
CA LEU A 23 1.58 4.02 8.49
C LEU A 23 2.66 2.99 8.17
N PHE A 24 3.74 3.42 7.51
CA PHE A 24 4.93 2.61 7.25
C PHE A 24 5.53 2.00 8.52
N GLU A 25 5.76 2.81 9.56
CA GLU A 25 6.27 2.33 10.85
C GLU A 25 5.26 1.43 11.56
N GLN A 26 3.97 1.77 11.52
CA GLN A 26 2.90 0.95 12.11
C GLN A 26 2.77 -0.42 11.43
N LEU A 27 3.13 -0.53 10.14
CA LEU A 27 3.15 -1.77 9.38
C LEU A 27 4.40 -2.62 9.65
N GLY A 28 5.42 -2.08 10.32
CA GLY A 28 6.70 -2.77 10.58
C GLY A 28 7.86 -2.35 9.67
N GLY A 29 7.71 -1.23 8.94
CA GLY A 29 8.77 -0.62 8.16
C GLY A 29 9.23 -1.44 6.94
N THR A 30 10.51 -1.28 6.55
CA THR A 30 11.06 -1.83 5.30
C THR A 30 10.87 -3.34 5.20
N ALA A 31 11.19 -4.08 6.26
CA ALA A 31 11.11 -5.54 6.24
C ALA A 31 9.68 -6.04 5.99
N ALA A 32 8.68 -5.36 6.56
CA ALA A 32 7.28 -5.70 6.35
C ALA A 32 6.81 -5.36 4.93
N VAL A 33 7.21 -4.20 4.39
CA VAL A 33 6.90 -3.81 3.01
C VAL A 33 7.54 -4.77 2.01
N ASP A 34 8.78 -5.18 2.24
CA ASP A 34 9.49 -6.11 1.36
C ASP A 34 8.77 -7.46 1.30
N ALA A 35 8.43 -8.03 2.47
CA ALA A 35 7.69 -9.28 2.57
C ALA A 35 6.28 -9.16 1.94
N ALA A 36 5.60 -8.03 2.16
CA ALA A 36 4.29 -7.78 1.59
C ALA A 36 4.34 -7.75 0.07
N VAL A 37 5.32 -7.07 -0.55
CA VAL A 37 5.39 -7.00 -2.02
C VAL A 37 5.66 -8.37 -2.65
N ASP A 38 6.53 -9.18 -2.03
CA ASP A 38 6.86 -10.51 -2.56
C ASP A 38 5.63 -11.44 -2.53
N ILE A 39 4.86 -11.42 -1.43
CA ILE A 39 3.61 -12.20 -1.32
C ILE A 39 2.53 -11.64 -2.27
N PHE A 40 2.41 -10.31 -2.35
CA PHE A 40 1.43 -9.63 -3.17
C PHE A 40 1.56 -10.02 -4.64
N TYR A 41 2.78 -10.02 -5.20
CA TYR A 41 2.97 -10.39 -6.59
C TYR A 41 2.72 -11.88 -6.86
N ARG A 42 2.96 -12.78 -5.89
CA ARG A 42 2.51 -14.17 -6.05
C ARG A 42 0.99 -14.27 -6.19
N LYS A 43 0.24 -13.47 -5.44
CA LYS A 43 -1.23 -13.43 -5.55
C LYS A 43 -1.68 -12.81 -6.87
N VAL A 44 -1.10 -11.67 -7.27
CA VAL A 44 -1.41 -10.99 -8.53
C VAL A 44 -1.15 -11.89 -9.74
N LEU A 45 -0.02 -12.60 -9.77
CA LEU A 45 0.32 -13.50 -10.87
C LEU A 45 -0.55 -14.77 -10.89
N GLY A 46 -1.13 -15.14 -9.75
CA GLY A 46 -2.10 -16.23 -9.63
C GLY A 46 -3.56 -15.81 -9.83
N ASP A 47 -3.84 -14.53 -10.05
CA ASP A 47 -5.20 -14.01 -10.21
C ASP A 47 -5.54 -13.86 -11.71
N ASP A 48 -6.36 -14.78 -12.22
CA ASP A 48 -6.77 -14.84 -13.63
C ASP A 48 -7.48 -13.57 -14.13
N ARG A 49 -7.97 -12.71 -13.23
CA ARG A 49 -8.56 -11.42 -13.61
C ARG A 49 -7.51 -10.45 -14.13
N ILE A 50 -6.27 -10.52 -13.61
CA ILE A 50 -5.26 -9.48 -13.79
C ILE A 50 -3.88 -9.97 -14.24
N ASN A 51 -3.58 -11.26 -14.13
CA ASN A 51 -2.25 -11.82 -14.43
C ASN A 51 -1.75 -11.48 -15.84
N ARG A 52 -2.65 -11.45 -16.84
CA ARG A 52 -2.34 -11.11 -18.23
C ARG A 52 -1.68 -9.74 -18.42
N PHE A 53 -1.95 -8.77 -17.53
CA PHE A 53 -1.33 -7.43 -17.62
C PHE A 53 0.14 -7.44 -17.23
N PHE A 54 0.62 -8.54 -16.64
CA PHE A 54 2.01 -8.73 -16.21
C PHE A 54 2.81 -9.63 -17.16
N GLU A 55 2.22 -10.08 -18.28
CA GLU A 55 2.94 -10.86 -19.29
C GLU A 55 4.10 -10.05 -19.88
N GLY A 56 5.30 -10.63 -19.89
CA GLY A 56 6.51 -9.97 -20.39
C GLY A 56 7.04 -8.85 -19.49
N VAL A 57 6.47 -8.64 -18.30
CA VAL A 57 6.97 -7.67 -17.32
C VAL A 57 8.15 -8.27 -16.55
N ASP A 58 9.22 -7.49 -16.42
CA ASP A 58 10.33 -7.78 -15.52
C ASP A 58 9.87 -7.65 -14.07
N MET A 59 9.53 -8.78 -13.45
CA MET A 59 8.91 -8.81 -12.13
C MET A 59 9.87 -8.40 -11.01
N GLU A 60 11.18 -8.53 -11.18
CA GLU A 60 12.16 -8.03 -10.21
C GLU A 60 12.15 -6.50 -10.18
N LYS A 61 12.21 -5.87 -11.36
CA LYS A 61 12.10 -4.40 -11.47
C LYS A 61 10.73 -3.90 -11.01
N GLN A 62 9.67 -4.64 -11.31
CA GLN A 62 8.32 -4.27 -10.90
C GLN A 62 8.16 -4.36 -9.38
N ALA A 63 8.66 -5.42 -8.74
CA ALA A 63 8.68 -5.54 -7.28
C ALA A 63 9.49 -4.42 -6.62
N ALA A 64 10.67 -4.09 -7.14
CA ALA A 64 11.49 -2.99 -6.63
C ALA A 64 10.76 -1.63 -6.70
N LYS A 65 10.10 -1.34 -7.84
CA LYS A 65 9.28 -0.12 -7.99
C LYS A 65 8.09 -0.11 -7.01
N GLN A 66 7.42 -1.24 -6.83
CA GLN A 66 6.29 -1.34 -5.91
C GLN A 66 6.72 -1.14 -4.45
N LYS A 67 7.86 -1.70 -4.02
CA LYS A 67 8.43 -1.48 -2.68
C LYS A 67 8.70 -0.01 -2.44
N ALA A 68 9.32 0.67 -3.41
CA ALA A 68 9.57 2.12 -3.34
C ALA A 68 8.28 2.94 -3.29
N PHE A 69 7.28 2.58 -4.11
CA PHE A 69 5.98 3.24 -4.12
C PHE A 69 5.24 3.07 -2.79
N LEU A 70 5.12 1.86 -2.26
CA LEU A 70 4.44 1.60 -0.99
C LEU A 70 5.15 2.26 0.20
N THR A 71 6.49 2.28 0.19
CA THR A 71 7.27 3.01 1.19
C THR A 71 6.92 4.49 1.18
N MET A 72 6.88 5.13 0.01
CA MET A 72 6.45 6.52 -0.13
C MET A 72 4.99 6.71 0.32
N ALA A 73 4.07 5.90 -0.21
CA ALA A 73 2.64 6.04 0.01
C ALA A 73 2.24 5.89 1.49
N PHE A 74 2.97 5.08 2.26
CA PHE A 74 2.72 4.86 3.68
C PHE A 74 3.50 5.82 4.59
N GLY A 75 4.20 6.82 4.03
CA GLY A 75 4.90 7.85 4.79
C GLY A 75 6.30 7.44 5.27
N GLY A 76 6.90 6.42 4.65
CA GLY A 76 8.28 6.02 4.88
C GLY A 76 9.30 6.87 4.10
N PRO A 77 10.61 6.68 4.39
CA PRO A 77 11.68 7.38 3.70
C PRO A 77 11.74 6.95 2.24
N HIS A 78 11.65 7.89 1.30
CA HIS A 78 11.57 7.55 -0.11
C HIS A 78 12.32 8.54 -1.00
N ASN A 79 12.83 8.00 -2.11
CA ASN A 79 13.31 8.75 -3.27
C ASN A 79 12.50 8.35 -4.50
N TYR A 80 11.21 8.02 -4.32
CA TYR A 80 10.37 7.55 -5.42
C TYR A 80 10.25 8.64 -6.48
N THR A 81 10.87 8.41 -7.63
CA THR A 81 10.89 9.33 -8.77
C THR A 81 9.83 8.98 -9.81
N GLY A 82 8.96 8.01 -9.53
CA GLY A 82 8.24 7.25 -10.53
C GLY A 82 7.60 8.07 -11.63
N GLN A 83 7.49 7.46 -12.82
CA GLN A 83 6.65 8.04 -13.85
C GLN A 83 5.24 8.15 -13.28
N ASP A 84 4.60 9.30 -13.49
CA ASP A 84 3.19 9.55 -13.20
C ASP A 84 2.37 8.26 -13.38
N MET A 85 1.68 7.80 -12.33
CA MET A 85 0.85 6.59 -12.33
C MET A 85 -0.02 6.50 -13.59
N ARG A 86 -0.50 7.65 -14.06
CA ARG A 86 -1.25 7.79 -15.31
C ARG A 86 -0.47 7.35 -16.54
N LYS A 87 0.77 7.83 -16.70
CA LYS A 87 1.64 7.44 -17.83
C LYS A 87 2.00 5.96 -17.78
N GLY A 88 2.28 5.45 -16.58
CA GLY A 88 2.62 4.04 -16.37
C GLY A 88 1.52 3.08 -16.83
N HIS A 89 0.26 3.42 -16.56
CA HIS A 89 -0.89 2.53 -16.82
C HIS A 89 -1.66 2.84 -18.11
N ALA A 90 -1.40 3.98 -18.78
CA ALA A 90 -2.13 4.40 -19.99
C ALA A 90 -2.18 3.34 -21.10
N HIS A 91 -1.11 2.56 -21.28
CA HIS A 91 -1.08 1.48 -22.27
C HIS A 91 -1.94 0.26 -21.87
N LEU A 92 -2.10 0.00 -20.57
CA LEU A 92 -2.96 -1.06 -20.04
C LEU A 92 -4.44 -0.69 -20.12
N VAL A 93 -4.78 0.60 -19.95
CA VAL A 93 -6.15 1.11 -20.19
C VAL A 93 -6.59 0.83 -21.63
N LYS A 94 -5.69 1.01 -22.60
CA LYS A 94 -5.94 0.63 -24.01
C LYS A 94 -6.15 -0.88 -24.21
N GLN A 95 -5.68 -1.70 -23.28
CA GLN A 95 -5.86 -3.16 -23.27
C GLN A 95 -7.07 -3.61 -22.42
N GLY A 96 -7.87 -2.67 -21.92
CA GLY A 96 -9.08 -2.97 -21.16
C GLY A 96 -8.93 -2.98 -19.65
N LEU A 97 -7.85 -2.40 -19.09
CA LEU A 97 -7.76 -2.12 -17.65
C LEU A 97 -8.98 -1.29 -17.21
N ASN A 98 -9.60 -1.67 -16.10
CA ASN A 98 -10.87 -1.13 -15.64
C ASN A 98 -10.99 -1.23 -14.11
N ASP A 99 -12.11 -0.74 -13.56
CA ASP A 99 -12.38 -0.74 -12.12
C ASP A 99 -12.28 -2.13 -11.47
N GLY A 100 -12.81 -3.18 -12.10
CA GLY A 100 -12.74 -4.54 -11.55
C GLY A 100 -11.32 -5.09 -11.47
N HIS A 101 -10.44 -4.70 -12.41
CA HIS A 101 -9.01 -5.04 -12.33
C HIS A 101 -8.29 -4.27 -11.23
N PHE A 102 -8.65 -3.00 -11.01
CA PHE A 102 -8.12 -2.22 -9.90
C PHE A 102 -8.55 -2.81 -8.55
N ASP A 103 -9.82 -3.18 -8.42
CA ASP A 103 -10.37 -3.80 -7.22
C ASP A 103 -9.65 -5.12 -6.92
N ALA A 104 -9.40 -5.95 -7.94
CA ALA A 104 -8.62 -7.18 -7.80
C ALA A 104 -7.20 -6.93 -7.24
N VAL A 105 -6.54 -5.86 -7.67
CA VAL A 105 -5.23 -5.47 -7.14
C VAL A 105 -5.33 -5.08 -5.66
N VAL A 106 -6.32 -4.26 -5.28
CA VAL A 106 -6.53 -3.84 -3.88
C VAL A 106 -6.91 -5.03 -2.98
N GLU A 107 -7.75 -5.94 -3.47
CA GLU A 107 -8.11 -7.19 -2.77
C GLU A 107 -6.87 -8.05 -2.50
N ASN A 108 -6.02 -8.25 -3.51
CA ASN A 108 -4.78 -9.02 -3.37
C ASN A 108 -3.81 -8.37 -2.38
N LEU A 109 -3.72 -7.04 -2.35
CA LEU A 109 -2.95 -6.31 -1.35
C LEU A 109 -3.53 -6.51 0.06
N GLY A 110 -4.84 -6.35 0.23
CA GLY A 110 -5.51 -6.55 1.51
C GLY A 110 -5.37 -7.99 2.04
N ALA A 111 -5.50 -8.99 1.16
CA ALA A 111 -5.28 -10.39 1.50
C ALA A 111 -3.84 -10.68 1.93
N THR A 112 -2.87 -10.03 1.28
CA THR A 112 -1.44 -10.13 1.64
C THR A 112 -1.16 -9.58 3.02
N LEU A 113 -1.66 -8.38 3.32
CA LEU A 113 -1.45 -7.77 4.63
C LEU A 113 -2.16 -8.56 5.73
N LYS A 114 -3.34 -9.11 5.45
CA LYS A 114 -4.04 -10.01 6.37
C LYS A 114 -3.24 -11.27 6.66
N GLU A 115 -2.62 -11.87 5.65
CA GLU A 115 -1.73 -13.05 5.82
C GLU A 115 -0.52 -12.74 6.69
N LEU A 116 0.02 -11.51 6.58
CA LEU A 116 1.12 -11.02 7.42
C LEU A 116 0.69 -10.60 8.84
N GLY A 117 -0.58 -10.79 9.21
CA GLY A 117 -1.09 -10.46 10.54
C GLY A 117 -1.29 -8.97 10.79
N VAL A 118 -1.35 -8.14 9.73
CA VAL A 118 -1.61 -6.71 9.85
C VAL A 118 -3.04 -6.49 10.37
N ALA A 119 -3.20 -5.57 11.32
CA ALA A 119 -4.49 -5.26 11.92
C ALA A 119 -5.46 -4.66 10.88
N GLY A 120 -6.75 -5.02 10.96
CA GLY A 120 -7.75 -4.64 9.96
C GLY A 120 -7.92 -3.13 9.77
N ASN A 121 -7.72 -2.33 10.82
CA ASN A 121 -7.74 -0.87 10.74
C ASN A 121 -6.55 -0.30 9.93
N LEU A 122 -5.40 -0.97 9.94
CA LEU A 122 -4.24 -0.59 9.12
C LEU A 122 -4.46 -1.03 7.66
N ILE A 123 -5.02 -2.21 7.44
CA ILE A 123 -5.42 -2.67 6.09
C ILE A 123 -6.41 -1.69 5.45
N GLY A 124 -7.40 -1.21 6.22
CA GLY A 124 -8.35 -0.19 5.76
C GLY A 124 -7.67 1.12 5.36
N GLN A 125 -6.65 1.57 6.10
CA GLN A 125 -5.87 2.75 5.73
C GLN A 125 -5.06 2.54 4.46
N VAL A 126 -4.42 1.36 4.31
CA VAL A 126 -3.71 1.00 3.08
C VAL A 126 -4.65 1.00 1.87
N ALA A 127 -5.83 0.39 1.99
CA ALA A 127 -6.83 0.37 0.93
C ALA A 127 -7.30 1.79 0.57
N ALA A 128 -7.54 2.65 1.56
CA ALA A 128 -7.92 4.05 1.33
C ALA A 128 -6.82 4.84 0.59
N ILE A 129 -5.55 4.62 0.91
CA ILE A 129 -4.42 5.24 0.19
C ILE A 129 -4.35 4.72 -1.24
N ALA A 130 -4.46 3.40 -1.45
CA ALA A 130 -4.47 2.81 -2.79
C ALA A 130 -5.60 3.43 -3.64
N GLU A 131 -6.80 3.57 -3.08
CA GLU A 131 -7.97 4.14 -3.74
C GLU A 131 -7.73 5.55 -4.32
N THR A 132 -6.92 6.38 -3.65
CA THR A 132 -6.57 7.72 -4.16
C THR A 132 -5.88 7.70 -5.53
N THR A 133 -5.29 6.57 -5.91
CA THR A 133 -4.57 6.41 -7.18
C THR A 133 -5.46 5.95 -8.33
N ARG A 134 -6.71 5.54 -8.05
CA ARG A 134 -7.59 4.88 -9.03
C ARG A 134 -7.75 5.68 -10.31
N ASN A 135 -8.01 6.98 -10.20
CA ASN A 135 -8.24 7.82 -11.38
C ASN A 135 -6.99 7.95 -12.24
N ASP A 136 -5.80 7.98 -11.64
CA ASP A 136 -4.56 8.00 -12.40
C ASP A 136 -4.31 6.65 -13.08
N VAL A 137 -4.46 5.54 -12.36
CA VAL A 137 -4.31 4.18 -12.93
C VAL A 137 -5.28 3.95 -14.09
N LEU A 138 -6.53 4.43 -13.98
CA LEU A 138 -7.57 4.27 -15.00
C LEU A 138 -7.58 5.41 -16.04
N GLY A 139 -6.73 6.42 -15.90
CA GLY A 139 -6.59 7.51 -16.86
C GLY A 139 -7.81 8.43 -16.98
N ARG A 140 -8.57 8.65 -15.90
CA ARG A 140 -9.76 9.53 -15.86
C ARG A 140 -9.63 10.69 -14.89
#